data_AF-A0A328SJB1-F1
#
_entry.id   AF-A0A328SJB1-F1
#
_cell.length_a   1.000
_cell.length_b   1.000
_cell.length_c   1.000
_cell.angle_alpha   90.00
_cell.angle_beta   90.00
_cell.angle_gamma   90.00
#
_symmetry.space_group_name_H-M   'P 1'
#
loop_
_entity.id
_entity.type
_entity.pdbx_description
1 polymer ?
#
loop_
_entity_poly.entity_id
_entity_poly.type
_entity_poly.pdbx_seq_one_letter_code
_entity_poly.pdbx_strand_id
1 'polypeptide(L)'
;MSDDNVYYLDDNKLVGEDFLKVYGKNIIKQLKRTDKFKHVPDILVNSTYDVENDEVYAFEELIGSHGGAGGTQQQPFILCPRDWSDPGEIFGAENVYKFFKRNMN
;
A
#
# COMPACT_ATOMS: atom_id res chain seq x y z
N MET A 1 -23.07 -21.05 3.67
CA MET A 1 -21.72 -20.46 3.60
C MET A 1 -21.94 -19.05 3.10
N SER A 2 -21.42 -18.02 3.77
CA SER A 2 -21.64 -16.64 3.32
C SER A 2 -21.03 -16.44 1.93
N ASP A 3 -21.65 -15.58 1.13
CA ASP A 3 -21.17 -15.19 -0.21
C ASP A 3 -19.99 -14.19 -0.12
N ASP A 4 -19.15 -14.33 0.91
CA ASP A 4 -18.06 -13.39 1.18
C ASP A 4 -16.88 -13.64 0.24
N ASN A 5 -16.34 -12.57 -0.33
CA ASN A 5 -15.11 -12.61 -1.10
C ASN A 5 -13.90 -12.57 -0.15
N VAL A 6 -12.98 -13.53 -0.27
CA VAL A 6 -11.85 -13.68 0.66
C VAL A 6 -10.55 -13.86 -0.11
N TYR A 7 -9.52 -13.14 0.31
CA TYR A 7 -8.15 -13.35 -0.17
C TYR A 7 -7.28 -13.86 0.98
N TYR A 8 -6.84 -15.12 0.89
CA TYR A 8 -5.88 -15.72 1.83
C TYR A 8 -4.47 -15.24 1.46
N LEU A 9 -3.92 -14.30 2.25
CA LEU A 9 -2.63 -13.67 1.96
C LEU A 9 -1.49 -14.68 1.88
N ASP A 10 -1.35 -15.59 2.85
CA ASP A 10 -0.24 -16.55 2.88
C ASP A 10 -0.24 -17.49 1.67
N ASP A 11 -1.43 -17.96 1.29
CA ASP A 11 -1.61 -18.92 0.19
C ASP A 11 -1.66 -18.26 -1.20
N ASN A 12 -1.76 -16.91 -1.25
CA ASN A 12 -2.10 -16.16 -2.46
C ASN A 12 -3.35 -16.69 -3.16
N LYS A 13 -4.40 -17.01 -2.39
CA LYS A 13 -5.60 -17.66 -2.89
C LYS A 13 -6.81 -16.74 -2.74
N LEU A 14 -7.50 -16.49 -3.86
CA LEU A 14 -8.79 -15.80 -3.90
C LEU A 14 -9.93 -16.81 -3.88
N VAL A 15 -10.98 -16.50 -3.12
CA VAL A 15 -12.28 -17.19 -3.14
C VAL A 15 -13.35 -16.13 -3.40
N GLY A 16 -14.21 -16.37 -4.39
CA GLY A 16 -15.22 -15.41 -4.84
C GLY A 16 -14.69 -14.45 -5.91
N GLU A 17 -15.28 -13.26 -5.96
CA GLU A 17 -14.89 -12.19 -6.89
C GLU A 17 -13.61 -11.49 -6.45
N ASP A 18 -12.81 -11.05 -7.43
CA ASP A 18 -11.60 -10.27 -7.16
C ASP A 18 -11.96 -8.83 -6.77
N PHE A 19 -12.10 -8.62 -5.46
CA PHE A 19 -12.32 -7.30 -4.85
C PHE A 19 -11.03 -6.47 -4.72
N LEU A 20 -9.85 -7.06 -4.92
CA LEU A 20 -8.57 -6.39 -4.73
C LEU A 20 -8.04 -5.71 -6.01
N LYS A 21 -8.59 -6.07 -7.17
CA LYS A 21 -8.21 -5.52 -8.49
C LYS A 21 -8.19 -3.98 -8.58
N VAL A 22 -8.98 -3.30 -7.74
CA VAL A 22 -9.09 -1.84 -7.73
C VAL A 22 -7.93 -1.13 -7.02
N TYR A 23 -7.21 -1.81 -6.12
CA TYR A 23 -6.16 -1.20 -5.27
C TYR A 23 -4.75 -1.23 -5.89
N GLY A 24 -4.66 -1.58 -7.17
CA GLY A 24 -3.41 -1.65 -7.93
C GLY A 24 -2.55 -2.88 -7.62
N LYS A 25 -1.53 -3.11 -8.46
CA LYS A 25 -0.69 -4.34 -8.45
C LYS A 25 0.03 -4.64 -7.13
N ASN A 26 0.17 -3.63 -6.26
CA ASN A 26 1.00 -3.70 -5.06
C ASN A 26 0.23 -3.99 -3.77
N ILE A 27 -1.11 -4.03 -3.80
CA ILE A 27 -1.93 -4.16 -2.57
C ILE A 27 -1.58 -5.41 -1.74
N ILE A 28 -1.42 -6.56 -2.39
CA ILE A 28 -1.04 -7.82 -1.72
C ILE A 28 0.33 -7.68 -1.04
N LYS A 29 1.30 -7.05 -1.71
CA LYS A 29 2.64 -6.83 -1.16
C LYS A 29 2.60 -5.87 0.03
N GLN A 30 1.76 -4.84 -0.01
CA GLN A 30 1.57 -3.91 1.11
C GLN A 30 0.94 -4.61 2.30
N LEU A 31 -0.16 -5.35 2.12
CA LEU A 31 -0.84 -6.09 3.18
C LEU A 31 0.10 -7.10 3.84
N LYS A 32 0.80 -7.92 3.05
CA LYS A 32 1.81 -8.86 3.56
C LYS A 32 2.95 -8.19 4.33
N ARG A 33 3.34 -6.97 3.95
CA ARG A 33 4.38 -6.24 4.68
C ARG A 33 3.84 -5.77 6.03
N THR A 34 2.63 -5.21 6.06
CA THR A 34 1.99 -4.75 7.29
C THR A 34 1.80 -5.88 8.28
N ASP A 35 1.34 -7.05 7.78
CA ASP A 35 1.16 -8.27 8.57
C ASP A 35 2.45 -8.80 9.24
N LYS A 36 3.61 -8.51 8.63
CA LYS A 36 4.92 -8.94 9.15
C LYS A 36 5.49 -8.08 10.27
N PHE A 37 4.83 -6.98 10.64
CA PHE A 37 5.34 -6.17 11.74
C PHE A 37 5.21 -6.87 13.08
N LYS A 38 6.24 -6.75 13.92
CA LYS A 38 6.24 -7.30 15.28
C LYS A 38 5.05 -6.82 16.12
N HIS A 39 4.58 -5.62 15.84
CA HIS A 39 3.48 -4.95 16.55
C HIS A 39 2.37 -4.58 15.57
N VAL A 40 1.78 -5.61 14.95
CA VAL A 40 0.62 -5.51 14.05
C VAL A 40 -0.68 -5.60 14.87
N PRO A 41 -1.80 -4.96 14.45
CA PRO A 41 -3.10 -5.20 15.07
C PRO A 41 -3.61 -6.63 14.83
N ASP A 42 -4.44 -7.14 15.75
CA ASP A 42 -5.16 -8.41 15.55
C ASP A 42 -6.15 -8.33 14.39
N ILE A 43 -6.72 -7.14 14.15
CA ILE A 43 -7.65 -6.87 13.06
C ILE A 43 -7.28 -5.53 12.43
N LEU A 44 -7.05 -5.54 11.12
CA LEU A 44 -6.87 -4.35 10.30
C LEU A 44 -8.13 -4.11 9.45
N VAL A 45 -8.79 -2.97 9.64
CA VAL A 45 -9.98 -2.59 8.88
C VAL A 45 -9.61 -1.41 7.97
N ASN A 46 -9.92 -1.55 6.67
CA ASN A 46 -9.87 -0.45 5.70
C ASN A 46 -11.29 -0.13 5.24
N SER A 47 -11.57 1.15 5.03
CA SER A 47 -12.78 1.57 4.35
C SER A 47 -12.72 1.25 2.85
N THR A 48 -13.87 1.35 2.19
CA THR A 48 -13.97 1.19 0.74
C THR A 48 -13.18 2.28 0.02
N TYR A 49 -12.47 1.89 -1.04
CA TYR A 49 -11.93 2.80 -2.03
C TYR A 49 -12.99 3.15 -3.09
N ASP A 50 -13.33 4.43 -3.19
CA ASP A 50 -14.17 4.99 -4.24
C ASP A 50 -13.31 5.31 -5.47
N VAL A 51 -13.40 4.44 -6.48
CA VAL A 51 -12.62 4.54 -7.71
C VAL A 51 -13.05 5.75 -8.57
N GLU A 52 -14.31 6.18 -8.48
CA GLU A 52 -14.82 7.29 -9.30
C GLU A 52 -14.24 8.62 -8.85
N ASN A 53 -14.14 8.82 -7.53
CA ASN A 53 -13.61 10.05 -6.93
C ASN A 53 -12.12 9.95 -6.56
N ASP A 54 -11.52 8.76 -6.66
CA ASP A 54 -10.17 8.44 -6.20
C ASP A 54 -9.96 8.75 -4.70
N GLU A 55 -10.91 8.31 -3.86
CA GLU A 55 -10.97 8.63 -2.43
C GLU A 55 -11.17 7.39 -1.55
N VAL A 56 -10.74 7.49 -0.29
CA VAL A 56 -11.04 6.50 0.76
C VAL A 56 -11.86 7.16 1.86
N TYR A 57 -12.88 6.47 2.35
CA TYR A 57 -13.74 7.05 3.38
C TYR A 57 -13.02 7.10 4.74
N ALA A 58 -13.00 8.26 5.38
CA ALA A 58 -12.49 8.39 6.74
C ALA A 58 -13.48 7.75 7.75
N PHE A 59 -12.96 7.21 8.84
CA PHE A 59 -13.78 6.82 10.01
C PHE A 59 -13.98 7.98 11.00
N GLU A 60 -13.55 9.18 10.62
CA GLU A 60 -13.63 10.41 11.40
C GLU A 60 -14.21 11.55 10.56
N GLU A 61 -14.67 12.62 11.21
CA GLU A 61 -15.33 13.76 10.55
C GLU A 61 -14.33 14.75 9.90
N LEU A 62 -13.03 14.45 9.93
CA LEU A 62 -12.00 15.33 9.37
C LEU A 62 -11.97 15.25 7.84
N ILE A 63 -11.65 16.39 7.22
CA ILE A 63 -11.57 16.53 5.76
C ILE A 63 -10.41 15.71 5.18
N GLY A 64 -9.34 15.51 5.95
CA GLY A 64 -8.17 14.75 5.53
C GLY A 64 -8.22 13.31 6.05
N SER A 65 -8.05 12.35 5.13
CA SER A 65 -7.90 10.93 5.46
C SER A 65 -6.51 10.43 5.05
N HIS A 66 -5.91 9.58 5.86
CA HIS A 66 -4.64 8.93 5.53
C HIS A 66 -4.59 7.50 6.08
N GLY A 67 -3.79 6.65 5.45
CA GLY A 67 -3.56 5.28 5.91
C GLY A 67 -4.52 4.23 5.35
N GLY A 68 -5.55 4.65 4.60
CA GLY A 68 -6.38 3.75 3.81
C GLY A 68 -5.63 3.14 2.61
N ALA A 69 -6.17 2.06 2.05
CA ALA A 69 -5.71 1.47 0.80
C ALA A 69 -6.39 2.14 -0.39
N GLY A 70 -5.60 2.65 -1.35
CA GLY A 70 -6.10 3.38 -2.50
C GLY A 70 -6.14 4.89 -2.27
N GLY A 71 -6.95 5.58 -3.07
CA GLY A 71 -7.08 7.04 -3.06
C GLY A 71 -5.92 7.78 -3.72
N THR A 72 -6.15 9.08 -3.94
CA THR A 72 -5.14 9.98 -4.49
C THR A 72 -3.84 9.94 -3.69
N GLN A 73 -2.72 9.88 -4.42
CA GLN A 73 -1.38 9.99 -3.87
C GLN A 73 -0.67 11.20 -4.46
N GLN A 74 0.22 11.80 -3.68
CA GLN A 74 1.13 12.81 -4.22
C GLN A 74 2.04 12.18 -5.28
N GLN A 75 2.65 13.01 -6.13
CA GLN A 75 3.63 12.60 -7.13
C GLN A 75 5.05 12.88 -6.61
N PRO A 76 5.61 12.01 -5.73
CA PRO A 76 6.92 12.25 -5.15
C PRO A 76 8.02 12.12 -6.20
N PHE A 77 9.09 12.89 -6.02
CA PHE A 77 10.32 12.77 -6.80
C PHE A 77 11.53 12.67 -5.88
N ILE A 78 12.62 12.11 -6.41
CA ILE A 78 13.92 12.06 -5.73
C ILE A 78 14.88 12.93 -6.55
N LEU A 79 15.46 13.94 -5.91
CA LEU A 79 16.58 14.70 -6.46
C LEU A 79 17.88 14.18 -5.85
N CYS A 80 18.83 13.76 -6.68
CA CYS A 80 20.12 13.24 -6.23
C CYS A 80 21.26 13.60 -7.20
N PRO A 81 22.53 13.50 -6.77
CA PRO A 81 23.69 13.72 -7.65
C PRO A 81 23.64 12.83 -8.90
N ARG A 82 24.10 13.37 -10.03
CA ARG A 82 24.08 12.69 -11.33
C ARG A 82 24.86 11.36 -11.35
N ASP A 83 25.91 11.27 -10.53
CA ASP A 83 26.80 10.11 -10.52
C ASP A 83 26.25 8.94 -9.70
N TRP A 84 25.07 9.09 -9.09
CA TRP A 84 24.41 8.00 -8.38
C TRP A 84 23.77 7.01 -9.34
N SER A 85 23.76 5.73 -8.93
CA SER A 85 23.07 4.67 -9.66
C SER A 85 21.56 4.92 -9.74
N ASP A 86 20.91 4.47 -10.82
CA ASP A 86 19.45 4.51 -10.93
C ASP A 86 18.78 3.80 -9.73
N PRO A 87 17.82 4.44 -9.03
CA PRO A 87 17.07 3.79 -7.96
C PRO A 87 16.26 2.57 -8.41
N GLY A 88 15.85 2.49 -9.69
CA GLY A 88 14.87 1.51 -10.16
C GLY A 88 13.49 1.72 -9.52
N GLU A 89 12.68 0.66 -9.44
CA GLU A 89 11.35 0.73 -8.80
C GLU A 89 11.49 0.92 -7.27
N ILE A 90 11.04 2.06 -6.76
CA ILE A 90 11.00 2.34 -5.33
C ILE A 90 9.62 1.99 -4.77
N PHE A 91 9.60 1.04 -3.83
CA PHE A 91 8.40 0.60 -3.16
C PHE A 91 8.49 0.87 -1.65
N GLY A 92 7.74 1.88 -1.20
CA GLY A 92 7.68 2.30 0.19
C GLY A 92 8.94 3.02 0.69
N ALA A 93 8.83 3.62 1.88
CA ALA A 93 9.88 4.47 2.46
C ALA A 93 11.20 3.73 2.76
N GLU A 94 11.14 2.42 3.03
CA GLU A 94 12.34 1.62 3.30
C GLU A 94 13.28 1.53 2.07
N ASN A 95 12.70 1.40 0.87
CA ASN A 95 13.49 1.41 -0.36
C ASN A 95 14.13 2.77 -0.62
N VAL A 96 13.41 3.86 -0.31
CA VAL A 96 13.97 5.23 -0.35
C VAL A 96 15.18 5.32 0.58
N TYR A 97 15.05 4.89 1.83
CA TYR A 97 16.16 4.90 2.79
C TYR A 97 17.37 4.09 2.29
N LYS A 98 17.15 2.86 1.81
CA LYS A 98 18.24 2.02 1.29
C LYS A 98 18.93 2.65 0.09
N PHE A 99 18.18 3.32 -0.79
CA PHE A 99 18.72 4.07 -1.93
C PHE A 99 19.64 5.22 -1.48
N PHE A 100 19.22 6.03 -0.52
CA PHE A 100 20.10 7.09 0.00
C PHE A 100 21.30 6.50 0.73
N LYS A 101 21.07 5.51 1.60
CA LYS A 101 22.13 4.93 2.44
C LYS A 101 23.22 4.26 1.62
N ARG A 102 22.91 3.62 0.49
CA ARG A 102 23.91 2.95 -0.38
C ARG A 102 24.77 3.92 -1.20
N ASN A 103 24.27 5.12 -1.51
CA ASN A 103 24.97 6.09 -2.37
C ASN A 103 25.63 7.24 -1.59
N MET A 104 25.31 7.39 -0.29
CA MET A 104 25.91 8.42 0.58
C MET A 104 27.14 7.94 1.37
N ASN A 105 27.41 6.63 1.42
CA ASN A 105 28.65 6.09 1.99
C ASN A 105 29.63 5.78 0.86
#